data_AF-A0AAD5DWV0-F1
#
_entry.id   AF-A0AAD5DWV0-F1
#
_cell.length_a   1.000
_cell.length_b   1.000
_cell.length_c   1.000
_cell.angle_alpha   90.00
_cell.angle_beta   90.00
_cell.angle_gamma   90.00
#
_symmetry.space_group_name_H-M   'P 1'
#
loop_
_entity.id
_entity.type
_entity.pdbx_description
1 polymer ?
#
loop_
_entity_poly.entity_id
_entity_poly.type
_entity_poly.pdbx_seq_one_letter_code
_entity_poly.pdbx_strand_id
1 'polypeptide(L)'
;MKWRHLALLLLLATAAVVRAAEEEGKTVEVDDDEEFDEERAILLVRRAVADERPLEGKQTTVTISVYNGGNTAASNIKVTDTPWPADGFAVVGELSAAFDSIPVGTSVQFSYKVTPKEAGVYQHTPVTVTYKPADEEEEQTATSSALVFRTYTVGQTLTIKALELGSRLSGGNLQHSLFYTFHTATDPAILPFLLQALELGSRLSGGNLNTLKDWQRAGIVVAVAVAAFLGYRSYTSVSESQRNRRRAKALAELAALEKDK
;
A
#
# COMPACT_ATOMS: atom_id res chain seq x y z
N MET A 1 -2.59 41.02 -65.86
CA MET A 1 -2.88 40.57 -64.49
C MET A 1 -4.22 39.85 -64.47
N LYS A 2 -4.23 38.56 -64.11
CA LYS A 2 -5.41 37.68 -64.25
C LYS A 2 -6.44 37.97 -63.15
N TRP A 3 -7.72 38.04 -63.51
CA TRP A 3 -8.88 38.39 -62.68
C TRP A 3 -8.96 37.68 -61.30
N ARG A 4 -8.32 36.50 -61.21
CA ARG A 4 -8.21 35.68 -60.00
C ARG A 4 -7.43 36.36 -58.86
N HIS A 5 -6.52 37.27 -59.17
CA HIS A 5 -5.75 38.00 -58.16
C HIS A 5 -6.53 39.18 -57.56
N LEU A 6 -7.46 39.77 -58.33
CA LEU A 6 -8.32 40.86 -57.84
C LEU A 6 -9.37 40.33 -56.86
N ALA A 7 -9.96 39.16 -57.16
CA ALA A 7 -10.90 38.49 -56.27
C ALA A 7 -10.25 38.10 -54.93
N LEU A 8 -8.99 37.65 -54.95
CA LEU A 8 -8.26 37.25 -53.75
C LEU A 8 -7.88 38.46 -52.87
N LEU A 9 -7.54 39.61 -53.48
CA LEU A 9 -7.30 40.86 -52.76
C LEU A 9 -8.58 41.43 -52.14
N LEU A 10 -9.71 41.32 -52.83
CA LEU A 10 -11.00 41.79 -52.32
C LEU A 10 -11.52 40.92 -51.15
N LEU A 11 -11.22 39.61 -51.17
CA LEU A 11 -11.52 38.67 -50.09
C LEU A 11 -10.57 38.84 -48.89
N LEU A 12 -9.30 39.23 -49.13
CA LEU A 12 -8.37 39.59 -48.05
C LEU A 12 -8.75 40.91 -47.36
N ALA A 13 -9.23 41.89 -48.13
CA ALA A 13 -9.64 43.19 -47.59
C ALA A 13 -10.91 43.09 -46.73
N THR A 14 -11.86 42.22 -47.07
CA THR A 14 -13.05 41.99 -46.23
C THR A 14 -12.72 41.22 -44.96
N ALA A 15 -11.79 40.26 -44.99
CA ALA A 15 -11.32 39.56 -43.79
C ALA A 15 -10.59 40.50 -42.81
N ALA A 16 -9.86 41.51 -43.31
CA ALA A 16 -9.18 42.49 -42.47
C ALA A 16 -10.16 43.47 -41.79
N VAL A 17 -11.23 43.89 -42.47
CA VAL A 17 -12.27 44.77 -41.89
C VAL A 17 -13.12 44.01 -40.85
N VAL A 18 -13.42 42.73 -41.09
CA VAL A 18 -14.16 41.90 -40.11
C VAL A 18 -13.32 41.63 -38.86
N ARG A 19 -11.98 41.47 -38.98
CA ARG A 19 -11.08 41.31 -37.83
C ARG A 19 -10.86 42.59 -37.03
N ALA A 20 -11.02 43.76 -37.63
CA ALA A 20 -10.86 45.04 -36.96
C ALA A 20 -12.11 45.49 -36.17
N ALA A 21 -13.24 44.79 -36.31
CA ALA A 21 -14.50 45.12 -35.64
C ALA A 21 -14.80 44.25 -34.39
N GLU A 22 -13.86 43.40 -33.97
CA GLU A 22 -14.01 42.51 -32.80
C GLU A 22 -13.01 42.82 -31.65
N GLU A 23 -12.41 44.01 -31.66
CA GLU A 23 -11.64 44.54 -30.53
C GLU A 23 -12.33 45.76 -29.91
N GLU A 24 -13.61 45.65 -29.58
CA GLU A 24 -14.10 46.28 -28.35
C GLU A 24 -13.88 45.28 -27.21
N GLY A 25 -12.60 45.08 -26.90
CA GLY A 25 -12.19 44.51 -25.63
C GLY A 25 -12.71 45.44 -24.54
N LYS A 26 -13.84 45.07 -23.94
CA LYS A 26 -14.20 45.53 -22.61
C LYS A 26 -13.03 45.14 -21.72
N THR A 27 -12.14 46.09 -21.45
CA THR A 27 -11.21 46.03 -20.33
C THR A 27 -12.10 45.95 -19.10
N VAL A 28 -12.41 44.72 -18.69
CA VAL A 28 -12.79 44.46 -17.32
C VAL A 28 -11.52 44.80 -16.55
N GLU A 29 -11.52 45.98 -15.93
CA GLU A 29 -10.65 46.21 -14.77
C GLU A 29 -11.04 45.10 -13.81
N VAL A 30 -10.26 44.02 -13.81
CA VAL A 30 -10.28 43.07 -12.73
C VAL A 30 -9.53 43.81 -11.64
N ASP A 31 -10.27 44.37 -10.69
CA ASP A 31 -9.73 44.70 -9.37
C ASP A 31 -9.18 43.39 -8.80
N ASP A 32 -7.93 43.07 -9.12
CA ASP A 32 -7.16 41.93 -8.59
C ASP A 32 -6.64 42.23 -7.16
N ASP A 33 -7.17 43.27 -6.50
CA ASP A 33 -6.67 43.83 -5.24
C ASP A 33 -7.58 43.55 -4.02
N GLU A 34 -8.69 42.82 -4.17
CA GLU A 34 -9.40 42.29 -2.98
C GLU A 34 -8.66 41.04 -2.45
N GLU A 35 -7.52 41.28 -1.82
CA GLU A 35 -6.95 40.36 -0.84
C GLU A 35 -8.00 40.23 0.29
N PHE A 36 -8.87 39.23 0.20
CA PHE A 36 -9.82 38.85 1.24
C PHE A 36 -9.04 38.28 2.45
N ASP A 37 -8.24 39.12 3.10
CA ASP A 37 -7.72 38.89 4.45
C ASP A 37 -8.84 39.13 5.46
N GLU A 38 -9.96 38.44 5.29
CA GLU A 38 -10.95 38.34 6.36
C GLU A 38 -10.26 37.66 7.54
N GLU A 39 -10.16 38.36 8.68
CA GLU A 39 -9.58 37.86 9.92
C GLU A 39 -10.45 36.75 10.55
N ARG A 40 -10.49 35.59 9.89
CA ARG A 40 -11.38 34.48 10.22
C ARG A 40 -10.67 33.12 10.26
N ALA A 41 -11.16 32.24 11.11
CA ALA A 41 -10.69 30.87 11.16
C ALA A 41 -11.30 30.02 10.03
N ILE A 42 -10.49 29.15 9.43
CA ILE A 42 -10.91 28.20 8.41
C ILE A 42 -10.52 26.81 8.88
N LEU A 43 -11.52 25.96 9.16
CA LEU A 43 -11.27 24.61 9.66
C LEU A 43 -11.25 23.58 8.52
N LEU A 44 -10.16 22.83 8.43
CA LEU A 44 -10.01 21.67 7.56
C LEU A 44 -10.22 20.40 8.36
N VAL A 45 -11.17 19.57 7.93
CA VAL A 45 -11.57 18.34 8.64
C VAL A 45 -11.11 17.12 7.86
N ARG A 46 -10.30 16.28 8.49
CA ARG A 46 -9.81 15.01 7.92
C ARG A 46 -10.26 13.84 8.78
N ARG A 47 -10.86 12.83 8.14
CA ARG A 47 -11.10 11.52 8.75
C ARG A 47 -10.11 10.49 8.18
N ALA A 48 -9.53 9.67 9.05
CA ALA A 48 -8.62 8.60 8.66
C ALA A 48 -8.94 7.31 9.41
N VAL A 49 -8.79 6.17 8.73
CA VAL A 49 -8.85 4.83 9.32
C VAL A 49 -7.42 4.34 9.51
N ALA A 50 -7.08 3.82 10.68
CA ALA A 50 -5.72 3.44 11.03
C ALA A 50 -5.18 2.27 10.18
N ASP A 51 -6.02 1.29 9.90
CA ASP A 51 -5.64 0.14 9.08
C ASP A 51 -5.86 0.43 7.59
N GLU A 52 -4.83 0.25 6.77
CA GLU A 52 -4.95 0.31 5.29
C GLU A 52 -5.92 -0.76 4.76
N ARG A 53 -5.98 -1.91 5.44
CA ARG A 53 -6.82 -3.06 5.09
C ARG A 53 -7.54 -3.56 6.34
N PRO A 54 -8.61 -2.87 6.77
CA PRO A 54 -9.41 -3.31 7.91
C PRO A 54 -9.99 -4.70 7.62
N LEU A 55 -9.96 -5.58 8.62
CA LEU A 55 -10.48 -6.95 8.50
C LEU A 55 -11.87 -7.03 9.11
N GLU A 56 -12.74 -7.86 8.51
CA GLU A 56 -13.98 -8.26 9.15
C GLU A 56 -13.71 -8.88 10.54
N GLY A 57 -14.56 -8.55 11.51
CA GLY A 57 -14.45 -8.97 12.90
C GLY A 57 -13.29 -8.35 13.68
N LYS A 58 -12.41 -7.55 13.05
CA LYS A 58 -11.27 -6.91 13.71
C LYS A 58 -11.50 -5.42 13.91
N GLN A 59 -11.27 -4.96 15.13
CA GLN A 59 -11.38 -3.56 15.49
C GLN A 59 -10.29 -2.71 14.81
N THR A 60 -10.69 -1.59 14.23
CA THR A 60 -9.82 -0.54 13.72
C THR A 60 -10.14 0.81 14.39
N THR A 61 -9.22 1.76 14.30
CA THR A 61 -9.39 3.10 14.90
C THR A 61 -9.70 4.10 13.80
N VAL A 62 -10.74 4.91 14.02
CA VAL A 62 -11.04 6.08 13.20
C VAL A 62 -10.56 7.31 13.95
N THR A 63 -9.75 8.12 13.28
CA THR A 63 -9.24 9.38 13.81
C THR A 63 -9.79 10.52 12.99
N ILE A 64 -10.35 11.52 13.67
CA ILE A 64 -10.78 12.77 13.06
C ILE A 64 -9.82 13.86 13.52
N SER A 65 -9.24 14.57 12.56
CA SER A 65 -8.33 15.68 12.76
C SER A 65 -8.97 16.94 12.25
N VAL A 66 -8.95 17.99 13.07
CA VAL A 66 -9.44 19.32 12.70
C VAL A 66 -8.26 20.27 12.77
N TYR A 67 -7.92 20.89 11.65
CA TYR A 67 -6.80 21.82 11.52
C TYR A 67 -7.32 23.22 11.21
N ASN A 68 -6.80 24.23 11.89
CA ASN A 68 -7.12 25.62 11.59
C ASN A 68 -6.10 26.20 10.58
N GLY A 69 -6.55 26.37 9.34
CA GLY A 69 -5.78 26.98 8.25
C GLY A 69 -6.15 28.43 7.96
N GLY A 70 -7.00 29.05 8.79
CA GLY A 70 -7.31 30.48 8.70
C GLY A 70 -6.22 31.34 9.33
N ASN A 71 -6.53 32.63 9.52
CA ASN A 71 -5.62 33.63 10.08
C ASN A 71 -6.01 34.09 11.50
N THR A 72 -7.14 33.62 12.04
CA THR A 72 -7.55 33.79 13.45
C THR A 72 -7.87 32.46 14.14
N ALA A 73 -7.98 32.47 15.49
CA ALA A 73 -8.27 31.28 16.27
C ALA A 73 -9.76 30.91 16.17
N ALA A 74 -10.07 29.64 15.88
CA ALA A 74 -11.44 29.15 15.97
C ALA A 74 -11.85 28.97 17.44
N SER A 75 -13.12 29.19 17.76
CA SER A 75 -13.68 28.96 19.09
C SER A 75 -14.99 28.16 19.06
N ASN A 76 -15.39 27.60 20.20
CA ASN A 76 -16.64 26.82 20.36
C ASN A 76 -16.80 25.70 19.31
N ILE A 77 -15.75 24.89 19.14
CA ILE A 77 -15.70 23.84 18.12
C ILE A 77 -16.46 22.62 18.63
N LYS A 78 -17.44 22.15 17.86
CA LYS A 78 -18.17 20.91 18.12
C LYS A 78 -18.04 20.01 16.91
N VAL A 79 -17.39 18.87 17.10
CA VAL A 79 -17.26 17.84 16.08
C VAL A 79 -18.31 16.79 16.32
N THR A 80 -19.08 16.45 15.29
CA THR A 80 -20.13 15.43 15.35
C THR A 80 -20.02 14.50 14.14
N ASP A 81 -19.86 13.21 14.40
CA ASP A 81 -19.94 12.17 13.40
C ASP A 81 -21.33 11.51 13.38
N THR A 82 -21.76 11.07 12.21
CA THR A 82 -22.99 10.30 12.04
C THR A 82 -22.83 8.91 12.66
N PRO A 83 -23.85 8.35 13.32
CA PRO A 83 -23.82 6.97 13.79
C PRO A 83 -23.58 5.97 12.66
N TRP A 84 -22.69 5.01 12.92
CA TRP A 84 -22.44 3.90 12.01
C TRP A 84 -23.65 2.95 11.98
N PRO A 85 -23.97 2.33 10.83
CA PRO A 85 -25.09 1.39 10.74
C PRO A 85 -24.81 0.15 11.61
N ALA A 86 -25.63 -0.03 12.65
CA ALA A 86 -25.45 -1.06 13.67
C ALA A 86 -25.46 -2.50 13.10
N ASP A 87 -26.13 -2.71 11.96
CA ASP A 87 -26.18 -4.01 11.30
C ASP A 87 -24.82 -4.43 10.73
N GLY A 88 -24.01 -3.46 10.27
CA GLY A 88 -22.69 -3.71 9.65
C GLY A 88 -21.49 -3.46 10.57
N PHE A 89 -21.68 -2.69 11.64
CA PHE A 89 -20.57 -2.21 12.48
C PHE A 89 -20.88 -2.29 13.97
N ALA A 90 -19.86 -2.57 14.77
CA ALA A 90 -19.86 -2.28 16.20
C ALA A 90 -18.94 -1.08 16.47
N VAL A 91 -19.40 -0.12 17.26
CA VAL A 91 -18.68 1.11 17.58
C VAL A 91 -18.38 1.15 19.08
N VAL A 92 -17.16 1.57 19.43
CA VAL A 92 -16.71 1.77 20.80
C VAL A 92 -16.09 3.17 20.94
N GLY A 93 -16.65 3.99 21.81
CA GLY A 93 -16.25 5.38 22.04
C GLY A 93 -17.34 6.37 21.69
N GLU A 94 -17.04 7.66 21.86
CA GLU A 94 -17.95 8.76 21.52
C GLU A 94 -17.73 9.21 20.07
N LEU A 95 -18.84 9.54 19.39
CA LEU A 95 -18.84 10.05 18.02
C LEU A 95 -18.87 11.59 17.96
N SER A 96 -18.71 12.24 19.11
CA SER A 96 -18.70 13.69 19.24
C SER A 96 -17.58 14.15 20.16
N ALA A 97 -17.01 15.32 19.88
CA ALA A 97 -16.04 15.97 20.74
C ALA A 97 -16.22 17.49 20.69
N ALA A 98 -15.91 18.17 21.78
CA ALA A 98 -15.93 19.62 21.86
C ALA A 98 -14.55 20.16 22.25
N PHE A 99 -14.17 21.29 21.64
CA PHE A 99 -12.92 22.00 21.92
C PHE A 99 -13.20 23.48 22.08
N ASP A 100 -12.60 24.11 23.09
CA ASP A 100 -12.84 25.52 23.38
C ASP A 100 -12.23 26.42 22.30
N SER A 101 -11.01 26.12 21.87
CA SER A 101 -10.30 26.88 20.85
C SER A 101 -9.28 26.05 20.07
N ILE A 102 -9.08 26.41 18.79
CA ILE A 102 -8.01 25.89 17.94
C ILE A 102 -7.22 27.09 17.37
N PRO A 103 -6.00 27.35 17.87
CA PRO A 103 -5.14 28.40 17.33
C PRO A 103 -4.77 28.19 15.85
N VAL A 104 -4.39 29.27 15.19
CA VAL A 104 -3.91 29.26 13.80
C VAL A 104 -2.74 28.29 13.63
N GLY A 105 -2.78 27.48 12.57
CA GLY A 105 -1.70 26.55 12.24
C GLY A 105 -1.63 25.33 13.15
N THR A 106 -2.63 25.10 14.00
CA THR A 106 -2.66 23.95 14.93
C THR A 106 -3.78 22.97 14.59
N SER A 107 -3.73 21.78 15.18
CA SER A 107 -4.76 20.77 15.01
C SER A 107 -5.14 20.11 16.33
N VAL A 108 -6.40 19.70 16.42
CA VAL A 108 -6.92 18.82 17.47
C VAL A 108 -7.36 17.51 16.85
N GLN A 109 -7.38 16.45 17.66
CA GLN A 109 -7.80 15.13 17.21
C GLN A 109 -8.68 14.47 18.25
N PHE A 110 -9.66 13.70 17.78
CA PHE A 110 -10.36 12.72 18.60
C PHE A 110 -10.49 11.42 17.81
N SER A 111 -10.68 10.31 18.53
CA SER A 111 -10.72 8.99 17.92
C SER A 111 -11.73 8.08 18.60
N TYR A 112 -12.28 7.17 17.81
CA TYR A 112 -13.16 6.10 18.27
C TYR A 112 -12.84 4.82 17.51
N LYS A 113 -13.35 3.69 18.01
CA LYS A 113 -13.07 2.36 17.47
C LYS A 113 -14.28 1.83 16.72
N VAL A 114 -14.04 1.20 15.58
CA VAL A 114 -15.06 0.53 14.77
C VAL A 114 -14.63 -0.88 14.44
N THR A 115 -15.57 -1.81 14.47
CA THR A 115 -15.37 -3.20 14.09
C THR A 115 -16.39 -3.54 12.99
N PRO A 116 -15.95 -3.72 11.73
CA PRO A 116 -16.83 -4.20 10.67
C PRO A 116 -17.20 -5.66 10.94
N LYS A 117 -18.46 -6.02 10.72
CA LYS A 117 -18.95 -7.39 10.92
C LYS A 117 -18.69 -8.27 9.70
N GLU A 118 -18.67 -7.68 8.51
CA GLU A 118 -18.49 -8.38 7.24
C GLU A 118 -17.47 -7.68 6.34
N ALA A 119 -16.89 -8.46 5.41
CA ALA A 119 -16.07 -7.93 4.33
C ALA A 119 -16.94 -7.25 3.25
N GLY A 120 -16.59 -6.03 2.85
CA GLY A 120 -17.40 -5.27 1.90
C GLY A 120 -16.82 -3.89 1.56
N VAL A 121 -17.51 -3.18 0.69
CA VAL A 121 -17.24 -1.76 0.42
C VAL A 121 -18.30 -0.95 1.15
N TYR A 122 -17.85 0.01 1.95
CA TYR A 122 -18.72 0.84 2.76
C TYR A 122 -18.49 2.31 2.45
N GLN A 123 -19.57 3.07 2.51
CA GLN A 123 -19.57 4.52 2.42
C GLN A 123 -20.16 5.09 3.71
N HIS A 124 -19.47 6.06 4.28
CA HIS A 124 -19.89 6.77 5.48
C HIS A 124 -19.96 8.26 5.18
N THR A 125 -20.98 8.92 5.71
CA THR A 125 -21.21 10.36 5.55
C THR A 125 -20.03 11.17 6.11
N PRO A 126 -19.78 12.38 5.56
CA PRO A 126 -18.86 13.36 6.13
C PRO A 126 -19.05 13.59 7.64
N VAL A 127 -17.95 13.92 8.32
CA VAL A 127 -18.01 14.53 9.66
C VAL A 127 -18.48 15.96 9.51
N THR A 128 -19.31 16.43 10.44
CA THR A 128 -19.69 17.83 10.54
C THR A 128 -19.01 18.48 11.74
N VAL A 129 -18.43 19.66 11.53
CA VAL A 129 -17.82 20.48 12.56
C VAL A 129 -18.50 21.85 12.57
N THR A 130 -19.10 22.24 13.68
CA THR A 130 -19.59 23.61 13.88
C THR A 130 -18.60 24.39 14.72
N TYR A 131 -18.36 25.65 14.39
CA TYR A 131 -17.39 26.49 15.09
C TYR A 131 -17.70 27.98 14.90
N LYS A 132 -17.15 28.83 15.76
CA LYS A 132 -17.10 30.28 15.53
C LYS A 132 -15.77 30.69 14.90
N PRO A 133 -15.79 31.34 13.72
CA PRO A 133 -14.57 31.73 13.03
C PRO A 133 -13.91 32.98 13.62
N ALA A 134 -14.68 33.85 14.27
CA ALA A 134 -14.26 35.05 15.01
C ALA A 134 -15.31 35.39 16.08
N ASP A 135 -15.00 36.30 17.02
CA ASP A 135 -15.85 36.58 18.20
C ASP A 135 -17.23 37.16 17.84
N GLU A 136 -17.30 38.01 16.81
CA GLU A 136 -18.54 38.67 16.35
C GLU A 136 -19.16 38.02 15.11
N GLU A 137 -18.61 36.89 14.64
CA GLU A 137 -19.15 36.15 13.50
C GLU A 137 -20.15 35.05 13.91
N GLU A 138 -21.05 34.73 12.99
CA GLU A 138 -21.99 33.61 13.14
C GLU A 138 -21.27 32.26 13.12
N GLU A 139 -21.91 31.23 13.69
CA GLU A 139 -21.39 29.87 13.65
C GLU A 139 -21.29 29.36 12.21
N GLN A 140 -20.12 28.86 11.85
CA GLN A 140 -19.81 28.26 10.56
C GLN A 140 -19.78 26.74 10.66
N THR A 141 -19.93 26.09 9.51
CA THR A 141 -19.86 24.62 9.40
C THR A 141 -18.76 24.21 8.44
N ALA A 142 -17.86 23.34 8.90
CA ALA A 142 -16.89 22.65 8.08
C ALA A 142 -17.25 21.16 7.99
N THR A 143 -16.91 20.52 6.87
CA THR A 143 -17.17 19.09 6.66
C THR A 143 -15.95 18.37 6.13
N SER A 144 -15.84 17.08 6.47
CA SER A 144 -14.84 16.21 5.84
C SER A 144 -15.31 15.70 4.49
N SER A 145 -14.43 15.05 3.73
CA SER A 145 -14.88 14.19 2.63
C SER A 145 -15.67 12.98 3.18
N ALA A 146 -16.54 12.41 2.35
CA ALA A 146 -17.17 11.12 2.64
C ALA A 146 -16.08 10.03 2.76
N LEU A 147 -16.23 9.14 3.73
CA LEU A 147 -15.30 8.03 3.90
C LEU A 147 -15.79 6.85 3.06
N VAL A 148 -15.04 6.49 2.04
CA VAL A 148 -15.21 5.24 1.30
C VAL A 148 -14.06 4.33 1.67
N PHE A 149 -14.37 3.15 2.20
CA PHE A 149 -13.34 2.17 2.55
C PHE A 149 -13.83 0.75 2.29
N ARG A 150 -12.87 -0.14 2.09
CA ARG A 150 -13.11 -1.56 1.85
C ARG A 150 -12.56 -2.35 3.03
N THR A 151 -13.37 -3.27 3.54
CA THR A 151 -12.96 -4.28 4.51
C THR A 151 -12.73 -5.60 3.79
N TYR A 152 -11.86 -6.42 4.36
CA TYR A 152 -11.39 -7.65 3.71
C TYR A 152 -11.60 -8.85 4.64
N THR A 153 -11.82 -10.01 4.03
CA THR A 153 -11.68 -11.27 4.75
C THR A 153 -10.20 -11.55 5.00
N VAL A 154 -9.91 -12.46 5.94
CA VAL A 154 -8.53 -12.93 6.17
C VAL A 154 -7.96 -13.55 4.89
N GLY A 155 -8.76 -14.35 4.16
CA GLY A 155 -8.35 -14.98 2.91
C GLY A 155 -7.98 -13.97 1.82
N GLN A 156 -8.80 -12.94 1.60
CA GLN A 156 -8.52 -11.88 0.62
C GLN A 156 -7.23 -11.13 0.96
N THR A 157 -7.01 -10.80 2.23
CA THR A 157 -5.78 -10.14 2.69
C THR A 157 -4.54 -10.99 2.44
N LEU A 158 -4.62 -12.30 2.67
CA LEU A 158 -3.52 -13.22 2.39
C LEU A 158 -3.23 -13.31 0.89
N THR A 159 -4.26 -13.34 0.04
CA THR A 159 -4.09 -13.30 -1.43
C THR A 159 -3.41 -12.01 -1.88
N ILE A 160 -3.84 -10.85 -1.37
CA ILE A 160 -3.21 -9.56 -1.71
C ILE A 160 -1.73 -9.57 -1.30
N LYS A 161 -1.42 -10.02 -0.08
CA LYS A 161 -0.03 -10.14 0.39
C LYS A 161 0.80 -11.09 -0.48
N ALA A 162 0.22 -12.20 -0.94
CA ALA A 162 0.87 -13.12 -1.87
C ALA A 162 1.20 -12.46 -3.21
N LEU A 163 0.26 -11.67 -3.75
CA LEU A 163 0.42 -10.93 -5.00
C LEU A 163 1.46 -9.81 -4.86
N GLU A 164 1.43 -9.05 -3.77
CA GLU A 164 2.44 -8.03 -3.45
C GLU A 164 3.84 -8.64 -3.36
N LEU A 165 3.96 -9.76 -2.64
CA LEU A 165 5.22 -10.49 -2.55
C LEU A 165 5.66 -10.95 -3.95
N GLY A 166 4.80 -11.65 -4.69
CA GLY A 166 5.10 -12.09 -6.05
C GLY A 166 5.51 -10.98 -7.00
N SER A 167 4.84 -9.83 -6.93
CA SER A 167 5.18 -8.62 -7.68
C SER A 167 6.57 -8.11 -7.29
N ARG A 168 6.88 -7.99 -5.99
CA ARG A 168 8.19 -7.58 -5.49
C ARG A 168 9.30 -8.54 -5.92
N LEU A 169 9.03 -9.85 -5.90
CA LEU A 169 9.99 -10.87 -6.29
C LEU A 169 10.28 -10.90 -7.80
N SER A 170 9.27 -10.59 -8.61
CA SER A 170 9.38 -10.64 -10.07
C SER A 170 9.73 -9.31 -10.73
N GLY A 171 9.97 -8.26 -9.93
CA GLY A 171 10.14 -6.90 -10.45
C GLY A 171 8.89 -6.39 -11.18
N GLY A 172 7.70 -6.84 -10.77
CA GLY A 172 6.41 -6.46 -11.35
C GLY A 172 5.92 -7.32 -12.53
N ASN A 173 6.70 -8.32 -12.97
CA ASN A 173 6.38 -9.12 -14.17
C ASN A 173 5.36 -10.26 -13.95
N LEU A 174 4.94 -10.53 -12.72
CA LEU A 174 3.96 -11.60 -12.41
C LEU A 174 2.60 -11.03 -12.02
N GLN A 175 1.85 -10.51 -13.00
CA GLN A 175 0.42 -10.22 -12.80
C GLN A 175 -0.48 -11.44 -13.06
N HIS A 176 0.03 -12.55 -13.62
CA HIS A 176 -0.82 -13.67 -14.06
C HIS A 176 -0.51 -15.08 -13.49
N SER A 177 0.69 -15.37 -12.95
CA SER A 177 1.05 -16.77 -12.62
C SER A 177 0.67 -17.24 -11.21
N LEU A 178 0.49 -16.33 -10.25
CA LEU A 178 0.08 -16.68 -8.88
C LEU A 178 -1.44 -16.84 -8.73
N PHE A 179 -2.23 -16.47 -9.73
CA PHE A 179 -3.69 -16.58 -9.64
C PHE A 179 -4.17 -18.05 -9.67
N TYR A 180 -3.46 -18.93 -10.39
CA TYR A 180 -3.90 -20.30 -10.62
C TYR A 180 -3.48 -21.32 -9.56
N THR A 181 -2.39 -21.09 -8.82
CA THR A 181 -1.94 -22.02 -7.77
C THR A 181 -2.67 -21.82 -6.42
N PHE A 182 -3.31 -20.67 -6.23
CA PHE A 182 -3.96 -20.33 -4.95
C PHE A 182 -5.48 -20.56 -4.93
N HIS A 183 -6.14 -20.67 -6.11
CA HIS A 183 -7.59 -20.89 -6.16
C HIS A 183 -8.00 -22.37 -5.96
N THR A 184 -7.05 -23.30 -6.09
CA THR A 184 -7.27 -24.73 -5.85
C THR A 184 -6.52 -25.16 -4.59
N ALA A 185 -7.25 -25.23 -3.47
CA ALA A 185 -6.88 -25.94 -2.26
C ALA A 185 -5.64 -25.42 -1.49
N THR A 186 -5.81 -24.36 -0.69
CA THR A 186 -5.03 -24.23 0.54
C THR A 186 -5.94 -23.71 1.66
N ASP A 187 -5.98 -24.46 2.76
CA ASP A 187 -6.61 -24.02 4.02
C ASP A 187 -6.04 -22.64 4.41
N PRO A 188 -6.89 -21.65 4.73
CA PRO A 188 -6.43 -20.33 5.19
C PRO A 188 -5.44 -20.39 6.36
N ALA A 189 -5.43 -21.47 7.14
CA ALA A 189 -4.45 -21.70 8.21
C ALA A 189 -3.02 -21.95 7.70
N ILE A 190 -2.83 -22.46 6.49
CA ILE A 190 -1.52 -22.88 5.95
C ILE A 190 -0.85 -21.76 5.13
N LEU A 191 -1.65 -20.85 4.56
CA LEU A 191 -1.20 -19.70 3.77
C LEU A 191 -0.12 -18.80 4.41
N PRO A 192 -0.16 -18.43 5.71
CA PRO A 192 0.88 -17.58 6.30
C PRO A 192 2.27 -18.25 6.26
N PHE A 193 2.34 -19.58 6.42
CA PHE A 193 3.59 -20.33 6.36
C PHE A 193 4.15 -20.39 4.93
N LEU A 194 3.29 -20.51 3.92
CA LEU A 194 3.71 -20.49 2.51
C LEU A 194 4.27 -19.13 2.10
N LEU A 195 3.67 -18.03 2.58
CA LEU A 195 4.20 -16.67 2.37
C LEU A 195 5.59 -16.49 2.98
N GLN A 196 5.78 -16.96 4.22
CA GLN A 196 7.08 -16.92 4.90
C GLN A 196 8.13 -17.76 4.15
N ALA A 197 7.76 -18.95 3.65
CA ALA A 197 8.65 -19.80 2.89
C ALA A 197 9.08 -19.15 1.56
N LEU A 198 8.17 -18.46 0.87
CA LEU A 198 8.47 -17.70 -0.35
C LEU A 198 9.37 -16.48 -0.08
N GLU A 199 9.10 -15.74 1.01
CA GLU A 199 9.92 -14.59 1.42
C GLU A 199 11.35 -15.02 1.79
N LEU A 200 11.48 -16.11 2.55
CA LEU A 200 12.76 -16.70 2.91
C LEU A 200 13.48 -17.23 1.65
N GLY A 201 12.75 -17.90 0.77
CA GLY A 201 13.28 -18.44 -0.47
C GLY A 201 13.81 -17.36 -1.43
N SER A 202 13.11 -16.23 -1.54
CA SER A 202 13.60 -15.07 -2.28
C SER A 202 14.89 -14.51 -1.70
N ARG A 203 14.92 -14.29 -0.37
CA ARG A 203 16.09 -13.74 0.31
C ARG A 203 17.32 -14.62 0.15
N LEU A 204 17.13 -15.95 0.16
CA LEU A 204 18.21 -16.91 -0.01
C LEU A 204 18.68 -17.06 -1.46
N SER A 205 17.80 -16.82 -2.44
CA SER A 205 18.12 -16.99 -3.87
C SER A 205 18.51 -15.71 -4.59
N GLY A 206 18.50 -14.55 -3.91
CA GLY A 206 18.79 -13.25 -4.52
C GLY A 206 17.81 -12.87 -5.65
N GLY A 207 16.59 -13.42 -5.64
CA GLY A 207 15.58 -13.18 -6.69
C GLY A 207 15.70 -14.05 -7.94
N ASN A 208 16.51 -15.12 -7.92
CA ASN A 208 16.75 -15.97 -9.10
C ASN A 208 15.80 -17.18 -9.22
N LEU A 209 14.98 -17.45 -8.20
CA LEU A 209 14.00 -18.55 -8.19
C LEU A 209 12.57 -18.00 -8.06
N ASN A 210 11.92 -17.72 -9.19
CA ASN A 210 10.67 -16.96 -9.23
C ASN A 210 9.44 -17.80 -9.61
N THR A 211 9.61 -19.10 -9.91
CA THR A 211 8.49 -20.00 -10.22
C THR A 211 8.57 -21.31 -9.42
N LEU A 212 7.44 -21.99 -9.24
CA LEU A 212 7.38 -23.32 -8.62
C LEU A 212 8.30 -24.32 -9.34
N LYS A 213 8.42 -24.20 -10.68
CA LYS A 213 9.32 -25.02 -11.49
C LYS A 213 10.80 -24.72 -11.20
N ASP A 214 11.16 -23.48 -10.87
CA ASP A 214 12.52 -23.11 -10.49
C ASP A 214 12.89 -23.71 -9.12
N TRP A 215 11.95 -23.73 -8.17
CA TRP A 215 12.13 -24.39 -6.88
C TRP A 215 12.22 -25.90 -6.98
N GLN A 216 11.40 -26.53 -7.83
CA GLN A 216 11.52 -27.96 -8.12
C GLN A 216 12.87 -28.29 -8.76
N ARG A 217 13.35 -27.47 -9.70
CA ARG A 217 14.67 -27.64 -10.32
C ARG A 217 15.80 -27.43 -9.33
N ALA A 218 15.72 -26.40 -8.47
CA ALA A 218 16.70 -26.16 -7.41
C ALA A 218 16.75 -27.33 -6.42
N GLY A 219 15.60 -27.86 -6.01
CA GLY A 219 15.51 -29.06 -5.17
C GLY A 219 16.17 -30.28 -5.78
N ILE A 220 15.98 -30.51 -7.09
CA ILE A 220 16.65 -31.60 -7.83
C ILE A 220 18.17 -31.39 -7.86
N VAL A 221 18.64 -30.17 -8.15
CA VAL A 221 20.09 -29.85 -8.18
C VAL A 221 20.75 -30.08 -6.82
N VAL A 222 20.09 -29.65 -5.74
CA VAL A 222 20.58 -29.88 -4.36
C VAL A 222 20.59 -31.38 -4.03
N ALA A 223 19.54 -32.12 -4.40
CA ALA A 223 19.49 -33.56 -4.17
C ALA A 223 20.62 -34.30 -4.91
N VAL A 224 20.91 -33.93 -6.16
CA VAL A 224 22.03 -34.48 -6.94
C VAL A 224 23.37 -34.13 -6.30
N ALA A 225 23.57 -32.88 -5.84
CA ALA A 225 24.79 -32.45 -5.18
C ALA A 225 25.02 -33.19 -3.85
N VAL A 226 23.97 -33.38 -3.04
CA VAL A 226 24.03 -34.14 -1.79
C VAL A 226 24.33 -35.61 -2.06
N ALA A 227 23.69 -36.23 -3.06
CA ALA A 227 23.96 -37.60 -3.44
C ALA A 227 25.41 -37.78 -3.90
N ALA A 228 25.94 -36.86 -4.71
CA ALA A 228 27.33 -36.85 -5.14
C ALA A 228 28.30 -36.70 -3.95
N PHE A 229 27.99 -35.80 -3.00
CA PHE A 229 28.80 -35.58 -1.80
C PHE A 229 28.83 -36.82 -0.88
N LEU A 230 27.68 -37.44 -0.62
CA LEU A 230 27.60 -38.65 0.19
C LEU A 230 28.27 -39.86 -0.49
N GLY A 231 28.13 -39.97 -1.82
CA GLY A 231 28.85 -40.97 -2.62
C GLY A 231 30.37 -40.79 -2.53
N TYR A 232 30.86 -39.55 -2.67
CA TYR A 232 32.27 -39.22 -2.52
C TYR A 232 32.80 -39.56 -1.12
N ARG A 233 32.07 -39.18 -0.06
CA ARG A 233 32.46 -39.49 1.33
C ARG A 233 32.49 -40.99 1.60
N SER A 234 31.54 -41.74 1.03
CA SER A 234 31.51 -43.19 1.15
C SER A 234 32.71 -43.83 0.43
N TYR A 235 33.01 -43.37 -0.79
CA TYR A 235 34.16 -43.82 -1.56
C TYR A 235 35.50 -43.59 -0.83
N THR A 236 35.72 -42.39 -0.28
CA THR A 236 36.96 -42.10 0.46
C THR A 236 37.11 -42.98 1.69
N SER A 237 36.05 -43.17 2.47
CA SER A 237 36.08 -44.02 3.67
C SER A 237 36.43 -45.50 3.36
N VAL A 238 35.91 -46.03 2.25
CA VAL A 238 36.21 -47.40 1.81
C VAL A 238 37.64 -47.50 1.31
N SER A 239 38.12 -46.50 0.55
CA SER A 239 39.49 -46.46 0.04
C SER A 239 40.53 -46.38 1.15
N GLU A 240 40.25 -45.63 2.22
CA GLU A 240 41.12 -45.53 3.40
C GLU A 240 41.12 -46.82 4.22
N SER A 241 39.96 -47.46 4.37
CA SER A 241 39.84 -48.77 5.02
C SER A 241 40.67 -49.84 4.29
N GLN A 242 40.66 -49.86 2.95
CA GLN A 242 41.48 -50.78 2.19
C GLN A 242 42.98 -50.50 2.34
N ARG A 243 43.40 -49.22 2.36
CA ARG A 243 44.79 -48.84 2.63
C ARG A 243 45.24 -49.28 4.02
N ASN A 244 44.39 -49.12 5.03
CA ASN A 244 44.69 -49.52 6.41
C ASN A 244 44.75 -51.04 6.57
N ARG A 245 43.87 -51.79 5.90
CA ARG A 245 43.95 -53.26 5.88
C ARG A 245 45.22 -53.77 5.19
N ARG A 246 45.62 -53.15 4.07
CA ARG A 246 46.88 -53.49 3.39
C ARG A 246 48.10 -53.16 4.26
N ARG A 247 48.09 -52.00 4.93
CA ARG A 247 49.14 -51.62 5.89
C ARG A 247 49.20 -52.55 7.11
N ALA A 248 48.06 -52.90 7.69
CA ALA A 248 47.99 -53.80 8.83
C ALA A 248 48.51 -55.20 8.48
N LYS A 249 48.15 -55.72 7.29
CA LYS A 249 48.73 -56.98 6.78
C LYS A 249 50.25 -56.89 6.60
N ALA A 250 50.75 -55.81 6.00
CA ALA A 250 52.18 -55.60 5.82
C ALA A 250 52.93 -55.51 7.16
N LEU A 251 52.36 -54.85 8.18
CA LEU A 251 52.95 -54.78 9.53
C LEU A 251 52.94 -56.14 10.24
N ALA A 252 51.85 -56.91 10.11
CA ALA A 252 51.77 -58.25 10.70
C ALA A 252 52.79 -59.21 10.06
N GLU A 253 53.02 -59.08 8.75
CA GLU A 253 54.04 -59.86 8.03
C GLU A 253 55.46 -59.48 8.46
N LEU A 254 55.75 -58.19 8.65
CA LEU A 254 57.04 -57.74 9.21
C LEU A 254 57.26 -58.27 10.64
N ALA A 255 56.24 -58.22 11.49
CA ALA A 255 56.34 -58.74 12.86
C ALA A 255 56.54 -60.26 12.91
N ALA A 256 55.96 -61.01 11.96
CA ALA A 256 56.19 -62.45 11.84
C ALA A 256 57.63 -62.77 11.43
N LEU A 257 58.22 -61.99 10.51
CA LEU A 257 59.62 -62.13 10.09
C LEU A 257 60.63 -61.76 11.19
N GLU A 258 60.28 -60.84 12.08
CA GLU A 258 61.12 -60.47 13.23
C GLU A 258 61.15 -61.57 14.30
N LYS A 259 60.07 -62.34 14.46
CA LYS A 259 59.97 -63.42 15.45
C LYS A 259 60.75 -64.70 15.05
N ASP A 260 61.08 -64.84 13.77
CA ASP A 260 61.78 -66.00 13.21
C ASP A 260 63.32 -65.80 13.10
N LYS A 261 63.82 -64.69 13.65
CA LYS A 261 65.25 -64.37 13.81
C LYS A 261 65.70 -64.56 15.26
#